data_AF-A0A349JFT2-F1
#
_entry.id   AF-A0A349JFT2-F1
#
_cell.length_a   1.000
_cell.length_b   1.000
_cell.length_c   1.000
_cell.angle_alpha   90.00
_cell.angle_beta   90.00
_cell.angle_gamma   90.00
#
_symmetry.space_group_name_H-M   'P 1'
#
loop_
_entity.id
_entity.type
_entity.pdbx_description
1 polymer ?
#
loop_
_entity_poly.entity_id
_entity_poly.type
_entity_poly.pdbx_seq_one_letter_code
_entity_poly.pdbx_strand_id
1 'polypeptide(L)'
;MSNINVDLVENLAVKALIRDRAKFPADFKLKICEDDEMYLFSLSNVTDDSDRALVRYYSLGRSILDAVKQVVDWHFGSFENVQSFLDFACGYGRFTRFLIQEMPPDKIWASDIYANAVKFQTEYFGVNGIVSTGKPENYLIDRKFDCILANSFFSHMPERTFTNWLQNLYDLLTPNGILMFSVHGESLLPSHVEMPATGILFSADSESQSLDKEEYGTTYVNEEFVREIVTRISGGKAFVHRIKKGICRFQDLYVVTNQLNQEFSSLKFSHHPGGYVDVAALTTKGNLYLEGWAFDVNWEGRIEVVQVLVNGEIVQSCEPFYDRPDVAEYFKKDAALQSGWRCYLPKDAVSTADVILIKAINNYGGEWIIESCSVKSLLDGRLSQSLLGSTHTKLNLVETLLAAAKIEQEQTQNNLMFTETQLQETQNQLLRTQKQLQDTQSELISVQTQLEHTQHRLANVKKEQERSHNRVLAMESSKFWQLRTAWFKVRRAFGLAGE
;
A
#
# COMPACT_ATOMS: atom_id res chain seq x y z
N MET A 1 -17.45 -34.30 -8.49
CA MET A 1 -16.98 -34.79 -9.82
C MET A 1 -17.66 -34.18 -11.05
N SER A 2 -18.95 -33.73 -11.05
CA SER A 2 -19.64 -33.40 -12.33
C SER A 2 -19.72 -31.90 -12.73
N ASN A 3 -19.96 -30.95 -11.82
CA ASN A 3 -20.36 -29.60 -12.27
C ASN A 3 -19.19 -28.73 -12.75
N ILE A 4 -18.09 -28.62 -11.97
CA ILE A 4 -16.95 -27.76 -12.33
C ILE A 4 -16.36 -28.14 -13.69
N ASN A 5 -16.23 -29.43 -13.98
CA ASN A 5 -15.57 -29.89 -15.20
C ASN A 5 -16.43 -29.76 -16.45
N VAL A 6 -17.76 -29.89 -16.32
CA VAL A 6 -18.70 -29.65 -17.43
C VAL A 6 -18.77 -28.15 -17.73
N ASP A 7 -18.81 -27.31 -16.70
CA ASP A 7 -18.81 -25.86 -16.84
C ASP A 7 -17.52 -25.35 -17.50
N LEU A 8 -16.37 -25.98 -17.24
CA LEU A 8 -15.09 -25.65 -17.89
C LEU A 8 -15.07 -25.93 -19.40
N VAL A 9 -15.61 -27.08 -19.81
CA VAL A 9 -15.67 -27.47 -21.22
C VAL A 9 -16.60 -26.55 -22.01
N GLU A 10 -17.57 -25.90 -21.36
CA GLU A 10 -18.45 -24.95 -22.01
C GLU A 10 -18.08 -23.47 -21.79
N ASN A 11 -17.10 -23.19 -20.93
CA ASN A 11 -16.69 -21.83 -20.61
C ASN A 11 -16.07 -21.12 -21.82
N LEU A 12 -16.79 -20.15 -22.38
CA LEU A 12 -16.37 -19.40 -23.57
C LEU A 12 -15.10 -18.57 -23.30
N ALA A 13 -14.93 -18.03 -22.09
CA ALA A 13 -13.78 -17.18 -21.75
C ALA A 13 -12.49 -18.00 -21.73
N VAL A 14 -12.56 -19.19 -21.13
CA VAL A 14 -11.45 -20.15 -21.17
C VAL A 14 -11.19 -20.63 -22.60
N LYS A 15 -12.22 -20.94 -23.39
CA LYS A 15 -12.04 -21.34 -24.81
C LYS A 15 -11.33 -20.27 -25.63
N ALA A 16 -11.72 -19.00 -25.48
CA ALA A 16 -11.07 -17.88 -26.18
C ALA A 16 -9.61 -17.73 -25.75
N LEU A 17 -9.34 -17.77 -24.44
CA LEU A 17 -7.99 -17.73 -23.89
C LEU A 17 -7.11 -18.88 -24.42
N ILE A 18 -7.62 -20.12 -24.39
CA ILE A 18 -6.86 -21.28 -24.84
C ILE A 18 -6.65 -21.27 -26.35
N ARG A 19 -7.62 -20.82 -27.15
CA ARG A 19 -7.44 -20.62 -28.59
C ARG A 19 -6.31 -19.64 -28.90
N ASP A 20 -6.17 -18.59 -28.10
CA ASP A 20 -5.14 -17.56 -28.27
C ASP A 20 -3.76 -18.00 -27.73
N ARG A 21 -3.72 -18.70 -26.58
CA ARG A 21 -2.48 -18.91 -25.81
C ARG A 21 -1.89 -20.32 -25.82
N ALA A 22 -2.67 -21.33 -26.20
CA ALA A 22 -2.19 -22.70 -26.31
C ALA A 22 -1.56 -22.93 -27.69
N LYS A 23 -0.45 -23.66 -27.73
CA LYS A 23 0.20 -24.05 -28.99
C LYS A 23 -0.65 -25.02 -29.80
N PHE A 24 -1.35 -25.92 -29.11
CA PHE A 24 -2.32 -26.86 -29.68
C PHE A 24 -3.66 -26.77 -28.92
N PRO A 25 -4.51 -25.78 -29.21
CA PRO A 25 -5.74 -25.53 -28.45
C PRO A 25 -6.71 -26.72 -28.41
N ALA A 26 -6.77 -27.53 -29.48
CA ALA A 26 -7.66 -28.69 -29.57
C ALA A 26 -7.30 -29.81 -28.58
N ASP A 27 -6.02 -29.95 -28.26
CA ASP A 27 -5.50 -31.00 -27.38
C ASP A 27 -5.31 -30.51 -25.94
N PHE A 28 -5.67 -29.26 -25.67
CA PHE A 28 -5.44 -28.64 -24.37
C PHE A 28 -6.21 -29.34 -23.26
N LYS A 29 -5.50 -29.67 -22.18
CA LYS A 29 -6.07 -30.34 -21.01
C LYS A 29 -6.77 -29.32 -20.11
N LEU A 30 -8.07 -29.13 -20.33
CA LEU A 30 -8.88 -28.14 -19.63
C LEU A 30 -9.22 -28.52 -18.18
N LYS A 31 -9.40 -29.80 -17.85
CA LYS A 31 -9.88 -30.20 -16.51
C LYS A 31 -8.99 -29.61 -15.39
N ILE A 32 -9.63 -29.13 -14.32
CA ILE A 32 -8.97 -28.69 -13.08
C ILE A 32 -9.40 -29.66 -11.97
N CYS A 33 -8.47 -30.06 -11.12
CA CYS A 33 -8.81 -30.93 -9.99
C CYS A 33 -9.63 -30.13 -8.96
N GLU A 34 -10.61 -30.77 -8.32
CA GLU A 34 -11.48 -30.10 -7.33
C GLU A 34 -10.66 -29.62 -6.11
N ASP A 35 -9.54 -30.28 -5.82
CA ASP A 35 -8.61 -29.99 -4.73
C ASP A 35 -7.47 -29.02 -5.14
N ASP A 36 -7.51 -28.42 -6.33
CA ASP A 36 -6.45 -27.51 -6.81
C ASP A 36 -6.45 -26.19 -6.02
N GLU A 37 -5.61 -26.13 -4.98
CA GLU A 37 -5.47 -24.96 -4.10
C GLU A 37 -5.18 -23.65 -4.87
N MET A 38 -4.47 -23.70 -6.00
CA MET A 38 -4.17 -22.50 -6.80
C MET A 38 -5.40 -21.99 -7.57
N TYR A 39 -6.26 -22.90 -8.01
CA TYR A 39 -7.55 -22.52 -8.58
C TYR A 39 -8.51 -22.04 -7.50
N LEU A 40 -8.62 -22.76 -6.38
CA LEU A 40 -9.47 -22.37 -5.25
C LEU A 40 -9.09 -21.01 -4.69
N PHE A 41 -7.79 -20.71 -4.59
CA PHE A 41 -7.29 -19.38 -4.24
C PHE A 41 -7.68 -18.31 -5.27
N SER A 42 -7.67 -18.64 -6.57
CA SER A 42 -8.13 -17.69 -7.59
C SER A 42 -9.64 -17.45 -7.49
N LEU A 43 -10.41 -18.50 -7.17
CA LEU A 43 -11.85 -18.43 -6.98
C LEU A 43 -12.25 -17.65 -5.72
N SER A 44 -11.48 -17.75 -4.63
CA SER A 44 -11.75 -16.98 -3.40
C SER A 44 -11.46 -15.48 -3.55
N ASN A 45 -10.70 -15.09 -4.57
CA ASN A 45 -10.33 -13.69 -4.84
C ASN A 45 -11.35 -12.97 -5.76
N VAL A 46 -12.43 -13.64 -6.14
CA VAL A 46 -13.50 -13.07 -6.98
C VAL A 46 -14.86 -13.28 -6.29
N THR A 47 -15.80 -12.36 -6.53
CA THR A 47 -17.18 -12.50 -6.05
C THR A 47 -18.08 -12.71 -7.26
N ASP A 48 -18.74 -13.88 -7.31
CA ASP A 48 -19.68 -14.25 -8.39
C ASP A 48 -19.11 -14.17 -9.82
N ASP A 49 -17.79 -14.34 -9.99
CA ASP A 49 -17.07 -14.22 -11.26
C ASP A 49 -16.07 -15.37 -11.47
N SER A 50 -16.58 -16.59 -11.54
CA SER A 50 -15.77 -17.80 -11.75
C SER A 50 -14.95 -17.77 -13.04
N ASP A 51 -15.44 -17.10 -14.09
CA ASP A 51 -14.75 -16.96 -15.37
C ASP A 51 -13.41 -16.24 -15.21
N ARG A 52 -13.39 -15.14 -14.45
CA ARG A 52 -12.16 -14.40 -14.18
C ARG A 52 -11.17 -15.20 -13.35
N ALA A 53 -11.63 -16.00 -12.37
CA ALA A 53 -10.78 -16.91 -11.62
C ALA A 53 -10.11 -17.96 -12.54
N LEU A 54 -10.87 -18.50 -13.49
CA LEU A 54 -10.37 -19.48 -14.45
C LEU A 54 -9.36 -18.88 -15.42
N VAL A 55 -9.70 -17.75 -16.02
CA VAL A 55 -8.79 -17.03 -16.91
C VAL A 55 -7.49 -16.70 -16.18
N ARG A 56 -7.56 -16.20 -14.94
CA ARG A 56 -6.38 -15.94 -14.12
C ARG A 56 -5.54 -17.20 -13.90
N TYR A 57 -6.18 -18.30 -13.53
CA TYR A 57 -5.49 -19.58 -13.31
C TYR A 57 -4.69 -20.02 -14.55
N TYR A 58 -5.32 -20.08 -15.73
CA TYR A 58 -4.61 -20.51 -16.95
C TYR A 58 -3.57 -19.48 -17.41
N SER A 59 -3.86 -18.18 -17.29
CA SER A 59 -2.95 -17.11 -17.73
C SER A 59 -1.66 -17.12 -16.91
N LEU A 60 -1.76 -17.37 -15.59
CA LEU A 60 -0.58 -17.57 -14.74
C LEU A 60 0.22 -18.81 -15.15
N GLY A 61 -0.45 -19.93 -15.46
CA GLY A 61 0.22 -21.13 -15.98
C GLY A 61 1.01 -20.85 -17.27
N ARG A 62 0.41 -20.10 -18.20
CA ARG A 62 1.10 -19.69 -19.44
C ARG A 62 2.26 -18.73 -19.17
N SER A 63 2.09 -17.76 -18.27
CA SER A 63 3.15 -16.80 -17.93
C SER A 63 4.38 -17.50 -17.35
N ILE A 64 4.18 -18.53 -16.51
CA ILE A 64 5.28 -19.37 -16.01
C ILE A 64 5.96 -20.10 -17.18
N LEU A 65 5.20 -20.69 -18.11
CA LEU A 65 5.78 -21.33 -19.29
C LEU A 65 6.60 -20.37 -20.14
N ASP A 66 6.10 -19.17 -20.41
CA ASP A 66 6.82 -18.16 -21.20
C ASP A 66 8.16 -17.78 -20.58
N ALA A 67 8.24 -17.67 -19.24
CA ALA A 67 9.48 -17.40 -18.53
C ALA A 67 10.46 -18.59 -18.64
N VAL A 68 9.98 -19.80 -18.38
CA VAL A 68 10.79 -21.03 -18.47
C VAL A 68 11.29 -21.25 -19.89
N LYS A 69 10.44 -21.04 -20.89
CA LYS A 69 10.76 -21.21 -22.30
C LYS A 69 11.93 -20.33 -22.73
N GLN A 70 12.00 -19.08 -22.26
CA GLN A 70 13.14 -18.20 -22.57
C GLN A 70 14.47 -18.77 -22.06
N VAL A 71 14.49 -19.35 -20.86
CA VAL A 71 15.71 -19.96 -20.29
C VAL A 71 16.03 -21.28 -21.01
N VAL A 72 15.03 -22.09 -21.33
CA VAL A 72 15.20 -23.36 -22.07
C VAL A 72 15.69 -23.10 -23.50
N ASP A 73 15.09 -22.16 -24.22
CA ASP A 73 15.50 -21.81 -25.58
C ASP A 73 16.92 -21.21 -25.57
N TRP A 74 17.28 -20.44 -24.54
CA TRP A 74 18.65 -19.97 -24.36
C TRP A 74 19.63 -21.12 -24.11
N HIS A 75 19.35 -22.03 -23.17
CA HIS A 75 20.34 -23.04 -22.76
C HIS A 75 20.40 -24.27 -23.67
N PHE A 76 19.24 -24.72 -24.17
CA PHE A 76 19.08 -25.94 -24.96
C PHE A 76 18.70 -25.67 -26.42
N GLY A 77 18.42 -24.42 -26.81
CA GLY A 77 17.90 -24.07 -28.14
C GLY A 77 16.39 -24.26 -28.27
N SER A 78 15.83 -25.32 -27.69
CA SER A 78 14.38 -25.56 -27.60
C SER A 78 14.06 -26.68 -26.60
N PHE A 79 12.78 -26.84 -26.26
CA PHE A 79 12.28 -27.98 -25.46
C PHE A 79 12.51 -29.35 -26.12
N GLU A 80 12.68 -29.43 -27.45
CA GLU A 80 12.91 -30.70 -28.16
C GLU A 80 14.23 -31.36 -27.75
N ASN A 81 15.20 -30.55 -27.33
CA ASN A 81 16.52 -31.00 -26.89
C ASN A 81 16.55 -31.42 -25.40
N VAL A 82 15.47 -31.19 -24.65
CA VAL A 82 15.33 -31.59 -23.24
C VAL A 82 14.84 -33.04 -23.18
N GLN A 83 15.62 -33.93 -22.55
CA GLN A 83 15.24 -35.35 -22.44
C GLN A 83 14.50 -35.66 -21.14
N SER A 84 14.66 -34.82 -20.12
CA SER A 84 14.04 -35.03 -18.81
C SER A 84 13.76 -33.71 -18.08
N PHE A 85 12.48 -33.44 -17.81
CA PHE A 85 12.02 -32.27 -17.08
C PHE A 85 11.38 -32.68 -15.75
N LEU A 86 11.84 -32.13 -14.62
CA LEU A 86 11.19 -32.25 -13.31
C LEU A 86 10.45 -30.95 -13.00
N ASP A 87 9.14 -31.04 -12.83
CA ASP A 87 8.31 -29.99 -12.24
C ASP A 87 8.12 -30.33 -10.74
N PHE A 88 8.92 -29.69 -9.88
CA PHE A 88 8.97 -29.95 -8.45
C PHE A 88 8.11 -28.96 -7.67
N ALA A 89 7.36 -29.47 -6.68
CA ALA A 89 6.29 -28.74 -5.99
C ALA A 89 5.27 -28.18 -6.99
N CYS A 90 4.87 -29.04 -7.93
CA CYS A 90 4.07 -28.67 -9.11
C CYS A 90 2.57 -28.43 -8.83
N GLY A 91 2.11 -28.72 -7.62
CA GLY A 91 0.70 -28.75 -7.26
C GLY A 91 -0.10 -29.66 -8.19
N TYR A 92 -1.24 -29.17 -8.69
CA TYR A 92 -2.12 -29.90 -9.62
C TYR A 92 -1.82 -29.59 -11.10
N GLY A 93 -0.63 -29.04 -11.39
CA GLY A 93 -0.10 -28.91 -12.74
C GLY A 93 -0.67 -27.73 -13.55
N ARG A 94 -0.83 -26.57 -12.90
CA ARG A 94 -1.14 -25.30 -13.57
C ARG A 94 -0.13 -24.95 -14.65
N PHE A 95 1.16 -25.16 -14.37
CA PHE A 95 2.26 -24.99 -15.34
C PHE A 95 2.40 -26.23 -16.25
N THR A 96 2.38 -27.44 -15.69
CA THR A 96 2.60 -28.70 -16.41
C THR A 96 1.66 -28.89 -17.61
N ARG A 97 0.40 -28.45 -17.52
CA ARG A 97 -0.56 -28.52 -18.65
C ARG A 97 -0.14 -27.72 -19.89
N PHE A 98 0.66 -26.69 -19.71
CA PHE A 98 1.25 -25.93 -20.81
C PHE A 98 2.55 -26.57 -21.28
N LEU A 99 3.35 -27.11 -20.36
CA LEU A 99 4.59 -27.82 -20.68
C LEU A 99 4.37 -29.03 -21.60
N ILE A 100 3.29 -29.80 -21.41
CA ILE A 100 2.96 -30.96 -22.27
C ILE A 100 2.64 -30.60 -23.73
N GLN A 101 2.49 -29.31 -24.06
CA GLN A 101 2.36 -28.85 -25.44
C GLN A 101 3.71 -28.54 -26.09
N GLU A 102 4.77 -28.39 -25.29
CA GLU A 102 6.11 -28.10 -25.77
C GLU A 102 7.01 -29.33 -25.82
N MET A 103 6.73 -30.35 -25.00
CA MET A 103 7.48 -31.61 -24.99
C MET A 103 6.61 -32.82 -24.66
N PRO A 104 7.01 -34.04 -25.07
CA PRO A 104 6.27 -35.27 -24.80
C PRO A 104 6.03 -35.52 -23.30
N PRO A 105 4.81 -35.91 -22.87
CA PRO A 105 4.49 -36.17 -21.46
C PRO A 105 5.39 -37.20 -20.77
N ASP A 106 5.85 -38.23 -21.49
CA ASP A 106 6.74 -39.29 -20.98
C ASP A 106 8.14 -38.78 -20.60
N LYS A 107 8.50 -37.56 -21.02
CA LYS A 107 9.73 -36.85 -20.63
C LYS A 107 9.54 -35.85 -19.48
N ILE A 108 8.35 -35.80 -18.88
CA ILE A 108 8.02 -34.90 -17.78
C ILE A 108 7.76 -35.72 -16.51
N TRP A 109 8.31 -35.27 -15.39
CA TRP A 109 8.02 -35.79 -14.06
C TRP A 109 7.37 -34.69 -13.23
N ALA A 110 6.14 -34.92 -12.80
CA ALA A 110 5.44 -34.09 -11.84
C ALA A 110 5.74 -34.61 -10.42
N SER A 111 6.30 -33.76 -9.57
CA SER A 111 6.61 -34.08 -8.18
C SER A 111 5.94 -33.11 -7.24
N ASP A 112 5.18 -33.64 -6.28
CA ASP A 112 4.49 -32.86 -5.26
C ASP A 112 4.27 -33.68 -3.99
N ILE A 113 4.13 -33.01 -2.84
CA ILE A 113 3.82 -33.65 -1.56
C ILE A 113 2.37 -34.18 -1.55
N TYR A 114 1.48 -33.55 -2.32
CA TYR A 114 0.11 -34.00 -2.50
C TYR A 114 0.03 -35.19 -3.46
N ALA A 115 -0.08 -36.40 -2.91
CA ALA A 115 -0.20 -37.62 -3.71
C ALA A 115 -1.40 -37.58 -4.69
N ASN A 116 -2.50 -36.92 -4.32
CA ASN A 116 -3.65 -36.73 -5.21
C ASN A 116 -3.33 -35.82 -6.40
N ALA A 117 -2.47 -34.82 -6.20
CA ALA A 117 -2.05 -33.92 -7.26
C ALA A 117 -1.15 -34.64 -8.26
N VAL A 118 -0.17 -35.41 -7.76
CA VAL A 118 0.67 -36.29 -8.59
C VAL A 118 -0.19 -37.28 -9.38
N LYS A 119 -1.11 -37.98 -8.72
CA LYS A 119 -2.03 -38.92 -9.36
C LYS A 119 -2.90 -38.27 -10.44
N PHE A 120 -3.46 -37.08 -10.16
CA PHE A 120 -4.25 -36.35 -11.15
C PHE A 120 -3.44 -36.07 -12.42
N GLN A 121 -2.20 -35.60 -12.26
CA GLN A 121 -1.34 -35.27 -13.39
C GLN A 121 -0.92 -36.51 -14.18
N THR A 122 -0.57 -37.62 -13.52
CA THR A 122 -0.21 -38.86 -14.22
C THR A 122 -1.40 -39.42 -15.02
N GLU A 123 -2.59 -39.45 -14.44
CA GLU A 123 -3.79 -40.00 -15.11
C GLU A 123 -4.32 -39.08 -16.22
N TYR A 124 -4.29 -37.76 -16.03
CA TYR A 124 -4.93 -36.81 -16.96
C TYR A 124 -3.97 -36.21 -17.99
N PHE A 125 -2.72 -35.93 -17.61
CA PHE A 125 -1.70 -35.38 -18.51
C PHE A 125 -0.81 -36.48 -19.13
N GLY A 126 -0.77 -37.68 -18.55
CA GLY A 126 0.08 -38.77 -19.03
C GLY A 126 1.57 -38.59 -18.70
N VAL A 127 1.88 -37.71 -17.75
CA VAL A 127 3.26 -37.48 -17.28
C VAL A 127 3.67 -38.56 -16.27
N ASN A 128 4.96 -38.61 -15.94
CA ASN A 128 5.46 -39.44 -14.85
C ASN A 128 5.18 -38.77 -13.49
N GLY A 129 4.99 -39.55 -12.43
CA GLY A 129 4.67 -39.05 -11.10
C GLY A 129 5.70 -39.44 -10.05
N ILE A 130 6.05 -38.50 -9.18
CA ILE A 130 6.90 -38.72 -8.00
C ILE A 130 6.19 -38.10 -6.80
N VAL A 131 5.82 -38.90 -5.79
CA VAL A 131 5.27 -38.32 -4.55
C VAL A 131 6.45 -37.83 -3.70
N SER A 132 6.46 -36.54 -3.41
CA SER A 132 7.50 -35.88 -2.61
C SER A 132 7.29 -36.12 -1.11
N THR A 133 8.19 -35.58 -0.30
CA THR A 133 8.23 -35.73 1.16
C THR A 133 8.32 -34.35 1.82
N GLY A 134 7.94 -34.25 3.10
CA GLY A 134 8.15 -33.02 3.87
C GLY A 134 9.61 -32.80 4.29
N LYS A 135 10.45 -33.83 4.16
CA LYS A 135 11.86 -33.81 4.60
C LYS A 135 12.80 -34.08 3.42
N PRO A 136 13.80 -33.21 3.16
CA PRO A 136 14.74 -33.37 2.06
C PRO A 136 15.42 -34.75 2.05
N GLU A 137 15.90 -35.23 3.20
CA GLU A 137 16.63 -36.50 3.31
C GLU A 137 15.83 -37.74 2.88
N ASN A 138 14.51 -37.62 2.80
CA ASN A 138 13.61 -38.70 2.37
C ASN A 138 13.24 -38.61 0.89
N TYR A 139 13.62 -37.54 0.19
CA TYR A 139 13.35 -37.36 -1.24
C TYR A 139 14.42 -38.08 -2.08
N LEU A 140 14.35 -39.42 -2.08
CA LEU A 140 15.35 -40.29 -2.68
C LEU A 140 14.97 -40.66 -4.12
N ILE A 141 15.59 -39.99 -5.08
CA ILE A 141 15.31 -40.16 -6.51
C ILE A 141 16.55 -40.72 -7.23
N ASP A 142 16.45 -41.93 -7.76
CA ASP A 142 17.52 -42.60 -8.52
C ASP A 142 17.49 -42.24 -10.00
N ARG A 143 17.51 -40.93 -10.30
CA ARG A 143 17.68 -40.41 -11.66
C ARG A 143 18.17 -38.97 -11.66
N LYS A 144 18.61 -38.52 -12.82
CA LYS A 144 18.97 -37.12 -13.08
C LYS A 144 18.03 -36.49 -14.11
N PHE A 145 18.01 -35.16 -14.13
CA PHE A 145 17.16 -34.34 -14.99
C PHE A 145 17.97 -33.29 -15.72
N ASP A 146 17.62 -33.04 -16.98
CA ASP A 146 18.20 -31.94 -17.76
C ASP A 146 17.61 -30.60 -17.33
N CYS A 147 16.35 -30.59 -16.92
CA CYS A 147 15.67 -29.37 -16.52
C CYS A 147 14.87 -29.62 -15.25
N ILE A 148 15.05 -28.79 -14.24
CA ILE A 148 14.28 -28.81 -13.00
C ILE A 148 13.67 -27.43 -12.80
N LEU A 149 12.37 -27.37 -12.55
CA LEU A 149 11.68 -26.17 -12.09
C LEU A 149 11.13 -26.40 -10.67
N ALA A 150 11.50 -25.53 -9.75
CA ALA A 150 10.87 -25.40 -8.43
C ALA A 150 10.19 -24.03 -8.34
N ASN A 151 8.99 -23.94 -8.93
CA ASN A 151 8.23 -22.69 -9.01
C ASN A 151 7.41 -22.47 -7.72
N SER A 152 7.65 -21.34 -7.05
CA SER A 152 6.97 -20.95 -5.82
C SER A 152 7.12 -21.98 -4.69
N PHE A 153 8.29 -22.62 -4.59
CA PHE A 153 8.60 -23.53 -3.50
C PHE A 153 9.49 -22.84 -2.45
N PHE A 154 10.64 -22.29 -2.88
CA PHE A 154 11.58 -21.62 -1.99
C PHE A 154 11.07 -20.28 -1.43
N SER A 155 9.95 -19.76 -1.97
CA SER A 155 9.19 -18.66 -1.36
C SER A 155 8.47 -19.05 -0.06
N HIS A 156 8.48 -20.33 0.33
CA HIS A 156 7.78 -20.84 1.51
C HIS A 156 8.68 -21.67 2.44
N MET A 157 9.94 -21.92 2.05
CA MET A 157 10.83 -22.80 2.80
C MET A 157 11.53 -22.07 3.94
N PRO A 158 11.47 -22.57 5.19
CA PRO A 158 12.24 -22.00 6.29
C PRO A 158 13.74 -22.28 6.10
N GLU A 159 14.58 -21.44 6.72
CA GLU A 159 16.04 -21.54 6.61
C GLU A 159 16.58 -22.95 6.90
N ARG A 160 16.00 -23.63 7.91
CA ARG A 160 16.40 -24.98 8.35
C ARG A 160 16.31 -26.06 7.26
N THR A 161 15.41 -25.93 6.28
CA THR A 161 15.24 -26.90 5.19
C THR A 161 15.62 -26.34 3.82
N PHE A 162 15.72 -25.01 3.68
CA PHE A 162 16.04 -24.34 2.42
C PHE A 162 17.31 -24.90 1.75
N THR A 163 18.43 -24.93 2.48
CA THR A 163 19.72 -25.39 1.94
C THR A 163 19.66 -26.85 1.49
N ASN A 164 19.05 -27.72 2.29
CA ASN A 164 19.00 -29.15 2.03
C ASN A 164 18.09 -29.47 0.84
N TRP A 165 16.97 -28.75 0.69
CA TRP A 165 16.13 -28.87 -0.51
C TRP A 165 16.86 -28.40 -1.76
N LEU A 166 17.59 -27.28 -1.70
CA LEU A 166 18.33 -26.79 -2.85
C LEU A 166 19.47 -27.75 -3.24
N GLN A 167 20.20 -28.30 -2.26
CA GLN A 167 21.19 -29.35 -2.49
C GLN A 167 20.58 -30.56 -3.18
N ASN A 168 19.46 -31.09 -2.67
CA ASN A 168 18.80 -32.24 -3.27
C ASN A 168 18.43 -32.01 -4.73
N LEU A 169 17.77 -30.89 -5.05
CA LEU A 169 17.38 -30.59 -6.42
C LEU A 169 18.59 -30.38 -7.32
N TYR A 170 19.63 -29.71 -6.83
CA TYR A 170 20.88 -29.52 -7.55
C TYR A 170 21.57 -30.87 -7.84
N ASP A 171 21.61 -31.78 -6.87
CA ASP A 171 22.21 -33.10 -7.03
C ASP A 171 21.46 -33.93 -8.08
N LEU A 172 20.18 -33.66 -8.33
CA LEU A 172 19.40 -34.33 -9.37
C LEU A 172 19.69 -33.80 -10.79
N LEU A 173 20.58 -32.83 -10.99
CA LEU A 173 20.91 -32.35 -12.33
C LEU A 173 21.81 -33.33 -13.11
N THR A 174 21.59 -33.43 -14.42
CA THR A 174 22.60 -33.94 -15.35
C THR A 174 23.77 -32.94 -15.44
N PRO A 175 24.95 -33.33 -15.97
CA PRO A 175 26.08 -32.40 -16.10
C PRO A 175 25.77 -31.12 -16.88
N ASN A 176 24.88 -31.21 -17.88
CA ASN A 176 24.43 -30.07 -18.71
C ASN A 176 23.10 -29.48 -18.24
N GLY A 177 22.58 -29.94 -17.09
CA GLY A 177 21.25 -29.61 -16.63
C GLY A 177 21.13 -28.21 -16.05
N ILE A 178 19.91 -27.66 -16.07
CA ILE A 178 19.55 -26.40 -15.44
C ILE A 178 18.56 -26.63 -14.30
N LEU A 179 18.81 -25.99 -13.16
CA LEU A 179 17.86 -25.83 -12.08
C LEU A 179 17.34 -24.39 -12.10
N MET A 180 16.03 -24.26 -12.26
CA MET A 180 15.29 -23.02 -12.17
C MET A 180 14.46 -23.03 -10.90
N PHE A 181 14.56 -21.98 -10.08
CA PHE A 181 13.72 -21.87 -8.90
C PHE A 181 13.39 -20.42 -8.61
N SER A 182 12.22 -20.19 -8.01
CA SER A 182 11.77 -18.85 -7.67
C SER A 182 11.74 -18.58 -6.18
N VAL A 183 11.94 -17.33 -5.82
CA VAL A 183 11.96 -16.84 -4.42
C VAL A 183 11.21 -15.52 -4.29
N HIS A 184 10.73 -15.19 -3.10
CA HIS A 184 10.43 -13.80 -2.79
C HIS A 184 11.75 -13.07 -2.51
N GLY A 185 12.11 -12.14 -3.40
CA GLY A 185 13.27 -11.29 -3.20
C GLY A 185 13.01 -10.24 -2.13
N GLU A 186 14.09 -9.74 -1.52
CA GLU A 186 14.09 -8.64 -0.53
C GLU A 186 13.20 -7.43 -0.91
N SER A 187 13.08 -7.11 -2.21
CA SER A 187 12.24 -6.01 -2.69
C SER A 187 10.73 -6.20 -2.45
N LEU A 188 10.30 -7.40 -2.06
CA LEU A 188 8.92 -7.70 -1.70
C LEU A 188 8.66 -7.54 -0.19
N LEU A 189 9.69 -7.31 0.62
CA LEU A 189 9.49 -7.01 2.04
C LEU A 189 8.68 -5.73 2.22
N PRO A 190 7.78 -5.68 3.22
CA PRO A 190 7.16 -4.42 3.61
C PRO A 190 8.22 -3.38 3.97
N SER A 191 7.99 -2.11 3.64
CA SER A 191 8.98 -1.03 3.82
C SER A 191 9.44 -0.78 5.26
N HIS A 192 8.75 -1.35 6.25
CA HIS A 192 9.07 -1.24 7.67
C HIS A 192 9.82 -2.48 8.22
N VAL A 193 10.03 -3.50 7.39
CA VAL A 193 10.71 -4.73 7.75
C VAL A 193 12.08 -4.73 7.09
N GLU A 194 13.13 -4.80 7.91
CA GLU A 194 14.50 -4.93 7.41
C GLU A 194 14.87 -6.41 7.21
N MET A 195 15.66 -6.69 6.18
CA MET A 195 16.22 -8.02 5.95
C MET A 195 17.21 -8.37 7.07
N PRO A 196 17.09 -9.54 7.72
CA PRO A 196 18.08 -9.99 8.69
C PRO A 196 19.49 -10.12 8.09
N ALA A 197 20.52 -10.01 8.92
CA ALA A 197 21.91 -10.17 8.49
C ALA A 197 22.23 -11.56 7.91
N THR A 198 21.42 -12.58 8.23
CA THR A 198 21.50 -13.92 7.63
C THR A 198 21.05 -13.95 6.17
N GLY A 199 20.37 -12.90 5.70
CA GLY A 199 19.87 -12.78 4.33
C GLY A 199 18.60 -13.58 4.02
N ILE A 200 17.95 -14.13 5.05
CA ILE A 200 16.68 -14.84 4.96
C ILE A 200 15.74 -14.42 6.10
N LEU A 201 14.47 -14.19 5.77
CA LEU A 201 13.38 -13.95 6.72
C LEU A 201 12.25 -14.94 6.45
N PHE A 202 11.82 -15.64 7.50
CA PHE A 202 10.70 -16.58 7.46
C PHE A 202 9.60 -16.16 8.43
N SER A 203 8.34 -16.22 8.00
CA SER A 203 7.16 -16.17 8.87
C SER A 203 6.25 -17.37 8.61
N ALA A 204 5.56 -17.86 9.65
CA ALA A 204 4.59 -18.96 9.55
C ALA A 204 3.23 -18.49 8.96
N ASP A 205 3.28 -17.58 7.97
CA ASP A 205 2.14 -17.12 7.20
C ASP A 205 2.10 -17.88 5.88
N SER A 206 0.97 -18.49 5.52
CA SER A 206 0.86 -19.36 4.34
C SER A 206 -0.54 -19.32 3.76
N GLU A 207 -0.62 -19.34 2.43
CA GLU A 207 -1.85 -19.55 1.68
C GLU A 207 -2.26 -21.03 1.61
N SER A 208 -1.35 -21.97 1.92
CA SER A 208 -1.68 -23.39 1.97
C SER A 208 -2.72 -23.65 3.05
N GLN A 209 -3.75 -24.44 2.71
CA GLN A 209 -4.81 -24.77 3.65
C GLN A 209 -4.50 -26.04 4.46
N SER A 210 -3.48 -26.80 4.03
CA SER A 210 -3.26 -28.17 4.53
C SER A 210 -1.84 -28.44 5.04
N LEU A 211 -0.83 -27.67 4.62
CA LEU A 211 0.54 -27.85 5.08
C LEU A 211 0.77 -27.18 6.45
N ASP A 212 1.68 -27.76 7.23
CA ASP A 212 2.15 -27.13 8.46
C ASP A 212 2.85 -25.81 8.11
N LYS A 213 2.34 -24.71 8.64
CA LYS A 213 2.83 -23.36 8.34
C LYS A 213 4.25 -23.12 8.83
N GLU A 214 4.72 -23.90 9.80
CA GLU A 214 6.11 -23.86 10.22
C GLU A 214 7.05 -24.49 9.19
N GLU A 215 6.56 -25.46 8.40
CA GLU A 215 7.30 -26.14 7.33
C GLU A 215 7.06 -25.51 5.94
N TYR A 216 5.95 -24.80 5.75
CA TYR A 216 5.55 -24.15 4.51
C TYR A 216 4.88 -22.79 4.81
N GLY A 217 5.70 -21.78 5.07
CA GLY A 217 5.29 -20.42 5.46
C GLY A 217 5.52 -19.40 4.35
N THR A 218 6.00 -18.20 4.69
CA THR A 218 6.42 -17.16 3.75
C THR A 218 7.88 -16.81 4.00
N THR A 219 8.69 -16.94 2.97
CA THR A 219 10.14 -16.72 3.01
C THR A 219 10.55 -15.62 2.06
N TYR A 220 11.33 -14.66 2.55
CA TYR A 220 12.03 -13.66 1.75
C TYR A 220 13.55 -13.87 1.85
N VAL A 221 14.26 -13.68 0.74
CA VAL A 221 15.72 -13.82 0.70
C VAL A 221 16.37 -12.66 -0.05
N ASN A 222 17.60 -12.33 0.32
CA ASN A 222 18.45 -11.46 -0.48
C ASN A 222 19.30 -12.29 -1.46
N GLU A 223 19.98 -11.62 -2.40
CA GLU A 223 20.74 -12.31 -3.44
C GLU A 223 22.04 -12.94 -2.94
N GLU A 224 22.66 -12.34 -1.92
CA GLU A 224 23.87 -12.85 -1.30
C GLU A 224 23.63 -14.23 -0.69
N PHE A 225 22.57 -14.38 0.11
CA PHE A 225 22.16 -15.65 0.70
C PHE A 225 22.01 -16.77 -0.35
N VAL A 226 21.28 -16.50 -1.44
CA VAL A 226 21.05 -17.50 -2.49
C VAL A 226 22.36 -17.89 -3.18
N ARG A 227 23.23 -16.92 -3.49
CA ARG A 227 24.52 -17.18 -4.14
C ARG A 227 25.48 -17.96 -3.23
N GLU A 228 25.48 -17.68 -1.93
CA GLU A 228 26.28 -18.41 -0.95
C GLU A 228 25.84 -19.87 -0.84
N ILE A 229 24.53 -20.14 -0.78
CA ILE A 229 24.02 -21.51 -0.75
C ILE A 229 24.39 -22.24 -2.04
N VAL A 230 24.15 -21.63 -3.21
CA VAL A 230 24.51 -22.27 -4.50
C VAL A 230 26.00 -22.57 -4.58
N THR A 231 26.86 -21.65 -4.11
CA THR A 231 28.31 -21.86 -4.04
C THR A 231 28.65 -23.03 -3.11
N ARG A 232 28.02 -23.10 -1.94
CA ARG A 232 28.23 -24.16 -0.94
C ARG A 232 27.83 -25.54 -1.48
N ILE A 233 26.62 -25.68 -2.02
CA ILE A 233 26.07 -26.97 -2.46
C ILE A 233 26.76 -27.50 -3.72
N SER A 234 27.28 -26.60 -4.55
CA SER A 234 28.00 -26.98 -5.77
C SER A 234 29.50 -27.19 -5.57
N GLY A 235 30.03 -26.86 -4.38
CA GLY A 235 31.48 -26.78 -4.16
C GLY A 235 32.16 -25.74 -5.07
N GLY A 236 31.46 -24.66 -5.39
CA GLY A 236 31.94 -23.57 -6.27
C GLY A 236 31.93 -23.89 -7.77
N LYS A 237 31.29 -24.98 -8.20
CA LYS A 237 31.27 -25.42 -9.61
C LYS A 237 30.11 -24.84 -10.42
N ALA A 238 29.02 -24.47 -9.76
CA ALA A 238 27.82 -24.03 -10.45
C ALA A 238 27.88 -22.54 -10.80
N PHE A 239 27.33 -22.21 -11.96
CA PHE A 239 27.04 -20.85 -12.38
C PHE A 239 25.62 -20.49 -11.98
N VAL A 240 25.42 -19.26 -11.48
CA VAL A 240 24.10 -18.80 -11.02
C VAL A 240 23.78 -17.38 -11.51
N HIS A 241 22.58 -17.24 -12.08
CA HIS A 241 22.06 -15.98 -12.57
C HIS A 241 20.68 -15.68 -11.98
N ARG A 242 20.47 -14.43 -11.55
CA ARG A 242 19.20 -13.93 -11.03
C ARG A 242 18.49 -13.12 -12.09
N ILE A 243 17.27 -13.49 -12.40
CA ILE A 243 16.33 -12.73 -13.20
C ILE A 243 15.32 -12.11 -12.25
N LYS A 244 15.47 -10.81 -11.98
CA LYS A 244 14.58 -10.08 -11.09
C LYS A 244 13.15 -10.12 -11.62
N LYS A 245 12.17 -10.44 -10.78
CA LYS A 245 10.74 -10.57 -11.15
C LYS A 245 10.51 -11.50 -12.35
N GLY A 246 11.34 -12.55 -12.48
CA GLY A 246 11.34 -13.48 -13.61
C GLY A 246 10.10 -14.38 -13.70
N ILE A 247 9.43 -14.67 -12.58
CA ILE A 247 8.18 -15.42 -12.57
C ILE A 247 7.01 -14.47 -12.30
N CYS A 248 6.06 -14.42 -13.24
CA CYS A 248 4.80 -13.67 -13.14
C CYS A 248 4.98 -12.20 -12.71
N ARG A 249 6.10 -11.54 -13.08
CA ARG A 249 6.46 -10.17 -12.66
C ARG A 249 6.52 -9.96 -11.14
N PHE A 250 6.59 -11.03 -10.36
CA PHE A 250 6.48 -11.00 -8.91
C PHE A 250 7.71 -11.63 -8.24
N GLN A 251 7.95 -12.92 -8.46
CA GLN A 251 9.07 -13.63 -7.85
C GLN A 251 10.33 -13.53 -8.71
N ASP A 252 11.49 -13.49 -8.05
CA ASP A 252 12.76 -13.59 -8.75
C ASP A 252 13.00 -15.03 -9.18
N LEU A 253 13.55 -15.22 -10.39
CA LEU A 253 13.91 -16.52 -10.93
C LEU A 253 15.43 -16.67 -10.89
N TYR A 254 15.92 -17.73 -10.25
CA TYR A 254 17.32 -18.12 -10.29
C TYR A 254 17.50 -19.25 -11.28
N VAL A 255 18.56 -19.14 -12.10
CA VAL A 255 19.00 -20.17 -13.05
C VAL A 255 20.37 -20.65 -12.61
N VAL A 256 20.47 -21.95 -12.31
CA VAL A 256 21.70 -22.61 -11.85
C VAL A 256 22.08 -23.72 -12.83
N THR A 257 23.34 -23.75 -13.25
CA THR A 257 23.86 -24.78 -14.17
C THR A 257 25.31 -25.12 -13.85
N ASN A 258 25.72 -26.35 -14.12
CA ASN A 258 27.12 -26.79 -14.01
C ASN A 258 27.93 -26.53 -15.28
N GLN A 259 27.26 -26.18 -16.38
CA GLN A 259 27.89 -25.93 -17.66
C GLN A 259 27.28 -24.70 -18.33
N LEU A 260 28.12 -23.71 -18.64
CA LEU A 260 27.77 -22.60 -19.51
C LEU A 260 28.14 -22.94 -20.94
N ASN A 261 27.15 -23.26 -21.76
CA ASN A 261 27.33 -23.35 -23.21
C ASN A 261 27.41 -21.95 -23.84
N GLN A 262 26.87 -20.95 -23.16
CA GLN A 262 26.87 -19.54 -23.53
C GLN A 262 26.77 -18.65 -22.29
N GLU A 263 27.28 -17.43 -22.37
CA GLU A 263 27.29 -16.47 -21.26
C GLU A 263 25.88 -15.99 -20.90
N PHE A 264 25.57 -15.77 -19.62
CA PHE A 264 24.26 -15.24 -19.19
C PHE A 264 23.93 -13.87 -19.80
N SER A 265 24.92 -13.07 -20.20
CA SER A 265 24.70 -11.79 -20.89
C SER A 265 24.01 -11.93 -22.26
N SER A 266 24.05 -13.14 -22.84
CA SER A 266 23.32 -13.49 -24.07
C SER A 266 21.85 -13.84 -23.82
N LEU A 267 21.45 -14.15 -22.58
CA LEU A 267 20.05 -14.34 -22.22
C LEU A 267 19.31 -12.99 -22.24
N LYS A 268 18.65 -12.69 -23.36
CA LYS A 268 17.80 -11.51 -23.51
C LYS A 268 16.42 -11.76 -22.91
N PHE A 269 16.38 -12.00 -21.60
CA PHE A 269 15.13 -12.25 -20.90
C PHE A 269 14.22 -11.02 -20.98
N SER A 270 13.00 -11.24 -21.48
CA SER A 270 11.94 -10.26 -21.60
C SER A 270 10.82 -10.61 -20.63
N HIS A 271 10.42 -9.65 -19.84
CA HIS A 271 9.25 -9.73 -18.98
C HIS A 271 7.98 -9.49 -19.78
N HIS A 272 6.86 -10.07 -19.35
CA HIS A 272 5.56 -9.67 -19.90
C HIS A 272 5.31 -8.17 -19.65
N PRO A 273 4.76 -7.45 -20.64
CA PRO A 273 4.30 -6.08 -20.44
C PRO A 273 3.20 -6.02 -19.38
N GLY A 274 3.04 -4.86 -18.75
CA GLY A 274 1.92 -4.57 -17.87
C GLY A 274 0.77 -3.93 -18.63
N GLY A 275 -0.44 -4.06 -18.10
CA GLY A 275 -1.57 -3.30 -18.57
C GLY A 275 -2.74 -3.44 -17.63
N TYR A 276 -3.67 -2.50 -17.74
CA TYR A 276 -4.90 -2.50 -16.98
C TYR A 276 -6.00 -1.83 -17.79
N VAL A 277 -7.24 -2.29 -17.62
CA VAL A 277 -8.42 -1.57 -18.12
C VAL A 277 -8.91 -0.71 -16.98
N ASP A 278 -8.84 0.62 -17.09
CA ASP A 278 -9.33 1.55 -16.07
C ASP A 278 -10.86 1.71 -16.14
N VAL A 279 -11.40 1.79 -17.37
CA VAL A 279 -12.83 2.04 -17.60
C VAL A 279 -13.37 1.02 -18.59
N ALA A 280 -14.51 0.44 -18.23
CA ALA A 280 -15.40 -0.25 -19.15
C ALA A 280 -16.83 0.25 -18.90
N ALA A 281 -17.45 0.85 -19.91
CA ALA A 281 -18.79 1.41 -19.78
C ALA A 281 -19.57 1.38 -21.10
N LEU A 282 -20.90 1.29 -21.01
CA LEU A 282 -21.77 1.52 -22.15
C LEU A 282 -22.04 3.02 -22.30
N THR A 283 -21.75 3.57 -23.47
CA THR A 283 -22.10 4.96 -23.81
C THR A 283 -23.61 5.13 -23.94
N THR A 284 -24.09 6.38 -23.98
CA THR A 284 -25.53 6.68 -24.19
C THR A 284 -26.09 6.14 -25.51
N LYS A 285 -25.22 5.89 -26.50
CA LYS A 285 -25.58 5.27 -27.80
C LYS A 285 -25.49 3.73 -27.78
N GLY A 286 -25.11 3.14 -26.64
CA GLY A 286 -24.97 1.69 -26.47
C GLY A 286 -23.64 1.10 -26.95
N ASN A 287 -22.69 1.92 -27.43
CA ASN A 287 -21.34 1.44 -27.74
C ASN A 287 -20.58 1.12 -26.45
N LEU A 288 -19.76 0.07 -26.46
CA LEU A 288 -18.85 -0.25 -25.37
C LEU A 288 -17.61 0.64 -25.46
N TYR A 289 -17.37 1.43 -24.43
CA TYR A 289 -16.17 2.24 -24.23
C TYR A 289 -15.18 1.50 -23.34
N LEU A 290 -13.93 1.44 -23.77
CA LEU A 290 -12.82 0.86 -23.02
C LEU A 290 -11.69 1.88 -22.93
N GLU A 291 -11.11 2.00 -21.76
CA GLU A 291 -9.94 2.85 -21.50
C GLU A 291 -9.01 2.14 -20.52
N GLY A 292 -7.72 2.36 -20.68
CA GLY A 292 -6.73 1.75 -19.82
C GLY A 292 -5.32 2.25 -20.07
N TRP A 293 -4.36 1.50 -19.55
CA TRP A 293 -2.96 1.66 -19.88
C TRP A 293 -2.33 0.34 -20.27
N ALA A 294 -1.26 0.41 -21.07
CA ALA A 294 -0.42 -0.72 -21.44
C ALA A 294 1.03 -0.24 -21.53
N PHE A 295 1.96 -0.94 -20.90
CA PHE A 295 3.36 -0.54 -20.83
C PHE A 295 4.30 -1.74 -20.88
N ASP A 296 5.34 -1.65 -21.71
CA ASP A 296 6.40 -2.63 -21.76
C ASP A 296 7.57 -2.20 -20.87
N VAL A 297 7.92 -3.03 -19.89
CA VAL A 297 8.98 -2.73 -18.92
C VAL A 297 10.39 -3.05 -19.43
N ASN A 298 10.51 -3.76 -20.55
CA ASN A 298 11.77 -4.24 -21.12
C ASN A 298 12.61 -3.09 -21.69
N TRP A 299 13.91 -3.35 -21.89
CA TRP A 299 14.81 -2.38 -22.51
C TRP A 299 14.36 -2.08 -23.94
N GLU A 300 14.16 -0.81 -24.29
CA GLU A 300 13.60 -0.37 -25.60
C GLU A 300 12.20 -0.94 -25.92
N GLY A 301 11.55 -1.56 -24.94
CA GLY A 301 10.20 -2.08 -25.07
C GLY A 301 9.19 -0.95 -25.23
N ARG A 302 8.30 -1.10 -26.21
CA ARG A 302 7.10 -0.26 -26.38
C ARG A 302 5.92 -1.13 -26.78
N ILE A 303 4.73 -0.71 -26.40
CA ILE A 303 3.50 -1.32 -26.88
C ILE A 303 3.20 -0.77 -28.27
N GLU A 304 3.14 -1.65 -29.26
CA GLU A 304 2.77 -1.27 -30.63
C GLU A 304 1.27 -1.23 -30.80
N VAL A 305 0.55 -2.18 -30.20
CA VAL A 305 -0.90 -2.23 -30.34
C VAL A 305 -1.55 -2.91 -29.13
N VAL A 306 -2.70 -2.36 -28.73
CA VAL A 306 -3.68 -3.00 -27.87
C VAL A 306 -4.81 -3.50 -28.76
N GLN A 307 -4.99 -4.81 -28.81
CA GLN A 307 -6.04 -5.49 -29.55
C GLN A 307 -7.19 -5.88 -28.63
N VAL A 308 -8.41 -5.71 -29.13
CA VAL A 308 -9.63 -6.17 -28.49
C VAL A 308 -10.27 -7.24 -29.36
N LEU A 309 -10.41 -8.42 -28.79
CA LEU A 309 -11.02 -9.58 -29.41
C LEU A 309 -12.38 -9.83 -28.76
N VAL A 310 -13.38 -10.16 -29.58
CA VAL A 310 -14.69 -10.62 -29.13
C VAL A 310 -14.91 -12.03 -29.66
N ASN A 311 -15.12 -12.98 -28.75
CA ASN A 311 -15.26 -14.41 -29.06
C ASN A 311 -14.10 -14.99 -29.92
N GLY A 312 -12.91 -14.43 -29.78
CA GLY A 312 -11.69 -14.83 -30.48
C GLY A 312 -11.42 -14.10 -31.80
N GLU A 313 -12.31 -13.22 -32.25
CA GLU A 313 -12.11 -12.40 -33.46
C GLU A 313 -11.66 -11.00 -33.08
N ILE A 314 -10.62 -10.47 -33.74
CA ILE A 314 -10.16 -9.09 -33.51
C ILE A 314 -11.22 -8.13 -34.05
N VAL A 315 -11.81 -7.33 -33.17
CA VAL A 315 -12.85 -6.35 -33.52
C VAL A 315 -12.34 -4.91 -33.43
N GLN A 316 -11.25 -4.67 -32.70
CA GLN A 316 -10.67 -3.35 -32.55
C GLN A 316 -9.17 -3.43 -32.24
N SER A 317 -8.43 -2.41 -32.66
CA SER A 317 -7.01 -2.23 -32.37
C SER A 317 -6.72 -0.76 -32.12
N CYS A 318 -5.91 -0.43 -31.12
CA CYS A 318 -5.47 0.94 -30.87
C CYS A 318 -4.03 0.96 -30.33
N GLU A 319 -3.29 2.01 -30.69
CA GLU A 319 -1.97 2.26 -30.10
C GLU A 319 -2.14 3.09 -28.82
N PRO A 320 -1.29 2.93 -27.80
CA PRO A 320 -1.21 3.90 -26.72
C PRO A 320 -0.83 5.28 -27.28
N PHE A 321 -1.58 6.32 -26.93
CA PHE A 321 -1.46 7.63 -27.59
C PHE A 321 -1.54 8.84 -26.65
N TYR A 322 -1.89 8.65 -25.36
CA TYR A 322 -1.99 9.76 -24.41
C TYR A 322 -1.22 9.52 -23.12
N ASP A 323 -0.91 10.62 -22.46
CA ASP A 323 -0.03 10.65 -21.30
C ASP A 323 -0.72 10.12 -20.03
N ARG A 324 0.01 9.31 -19.27
CA ARG A 324 -0.33 8.72 -17.98
C ARG A 324 0.78 8.95 -16.97
N PRO A 325 0.85 10.16 -16.37
CA PRO A 325 1.86 10.50 -15.38
C PRO A 325 1.85 9.56 -14.17
N ASP A 326 0.66 9.07 -13.78
CA ASP A 326 0.47 8.10 -12.71
C ASP A 326 1.14 6.75 -13.00
N VAL A 327 1.08 6.29 -14.25
CA VAL A 327 1.75 5.06 -14.69
C VAL A 327 3.26 5.26 -14.75
N ALA A 328 3.72 6.42 -15.26
CA ALA A 328 5.13 6.79 -15.27
C ALA A 328 5.73 6.87 -13.86
N GLU A 329 4.99 7.43 -12.90
CA GLU A 329 5.37 7.49 -11.49
C GLU A 329 5.46 6.09 -10.86
N TYR A 330 4.45 5.23 -11.08
CA TYR A 330 4.42 3.87 -10.56
C TYR A 330 5.61 3.03 -11.04
N PHE A 331 5.91 3.07 -12.34
CA PHE A 331 7.05 2.33 -12.91
C PHE A 331 8.39 3.05 -12.76
N LYS A 332 8.40 4.32 -12.33
CA LYS A 332 9.57 5.20 -12.28
C LYS A 332 10.31 5.25 -13.62
N LYS A 333 9.56 5.36 -14.72
CA LYS A 333 10.07 5.36 -16.09
C LYS A 333 9.30 6.35 -16.96
N ASP A 334 9.99 7.33 -17.53
CA ASP A 334 9.41 8.30 -18.47
C ASP A 334 8.85 7.63 -19.73
N ALA A 335 9.42 6.50 -20.15
CA ALA A 335 8.90 5.69 -21.26
C ALA A 335 7.47 5.17 -21.02
N ALA A 336 7.00 5.13 -19.77
CA ALA A 336 5.64 4.74 -19.44
C ALA A 336 4.63 5.90 -19.51
N LEU A 337 5.09 7.12 -19.82
CA LEU A 337 4.22 8.29 -19.94
C LEU A 337 3.17 8.08 -21.03
N GLN A 338 3.56 7.70 -22.25
CA GLN A 338 2.61 7.43 -23.34
C GLN A 338 2.07 5.99 -23.30
N SER A 339 1.46 5.60 -22.18
CA SER A 339 0.88 4.27 -21.98
C SER A 339 -0.64 4.22 -22.07
N GLY A 340 -1.32 5.38 -22.13
CA GLY A 340 -2.77 5.46 -22.17
C GLY A 340 -3.36 5.04 -23.50
N TRP A 341 -4.36 4.15 -23.47
CA TRP A 341 -5.13 3.73 -24.64
C TRP A 341 -6.62 3.81 -24.36
N ARG A 342 -7.42 4.04 -25.42
CA ARG A 342 -8.89 3.94 -25.35
C ARG A 342 -9.44 3.52 -26.69
N CYS A 343 -10.55 2.80 -26.67
CA CYS A 343 -11.26 2.42 -27.89
C CYS A 343 -12.76 2.29 -27.67
N TYR A 344 -13.49 2.17 -28.78
CA TYR A 344 -14.93 1.99 -28.80
C TYR A 344 -15.27 0.77 -29.66
N LEU A 345 -16.19 -0.05 -29.17
CA LEU A 345 -16.81 -1.13 -29.92
C LEU A 345 -18.27 -0.73 -30.21
N PRO A 346 -18.72 -0.77 -31.48
CA PRO A 346 -20.11 -0.51 -31.84
C PRO A 346 -21.08 -1.39 -31.05
N LYS A 347 -22.27 -0.87 -30.72
CA LYS A 347 -23.32 -1.62 -30.01
C LYS A 347 -23.61 -3.00 -30.61
N ASP A 348 -23.59 -3.10 -31.94
CA ASP A 348 -23.92 -4.34 -32.66
C ASP A 348 -22.72 -5.28 -32.84
N ALA A 349 -21.53 -4.86 -32.40
CA ALA A 349 -20.30 -5.65 -32.48
C ALA A 349 -20.06 -6.51 -31.23
N VAL A 350 -20.77 -6.25 -30.13
CA VAL A 350 -20.55 -6.94 -28.85
C VAL A 350 -21.80 -6.98 -27.99
N SER A 351 -22.10 -8.15 -27.42
CA SER A 351 -23.15 -8.40 -26.44
C SER A 351 -22.56 -8.53 -25.03
N THR A 352 -23.38 -8.33 -24.00
CA THR A 352 -22.96 -8.52 -22.59
C THR A 352 -22.61 -9.98 -22.26
N ALA A 353 -23.16 -10.93 -23.02
CA ALA A 353 -22.84 -12.36 -22.88
C ALA A 353 -21.56 -12.77 -23.62
N ASP A 354 -21.04 -11.93 -24.52
CA ASP A 354 -19.84 -12.26 -25.27
C ASP A 354 -18.60 -12.21 -24.39
N VAL A 355 -17.58 -12.94 -24.82
CA VAL A 355 -16.25 -12.92 -24.21
C VAL A 355 -15.42 -11.86 -24.87
N ILE A 356 -14.82 -11.01 -24.05
CA ILE A 356 -13.85 -10.02 -24.48
C ILE A 356 -12.46 -10.42 -24.00
N LEU A 357 -11.48 -10.37 -24.90
CA LEU A 357 -10.05 -10.51 -24.59
C LEU A 357 -9.34 -9.25 -25.05
N ILE A 358 -8.64 -8.59 -24.14
CA ILE A 358 -7.84 -7.39 -24.42
C ILE A 358 -6.39 -7.79 -24.24
N LYS A 359 -5.59 -7.63 -25.29
CA LYS A 359 -4.15 -7.94 -25.24
C LYS A 359 -3.30 -6.81 -25.78
N ALA A 360 -2.12 -6.64 -25.20
CA ALA A 360 -1.08 -5.76 -25.72
C ALA A 360 -0.02 -6.57 -26.46
N ILE A 361 0.48 -6.01 -27.55
CA ILE A 361 1.59 -6.55 -28.34
C ILE A 361 2.71 -5.53 -28.34
N ASN A 362 3.92 -5.97 -28.02
CA ASN A 362 5.10 -5.11 -28.01
C ASN A 362 5.87 -5.17 -29.35
N ASN A 363 6.88 -4.32 -29.47
CA ASN A 363 7.78 -4.25 -30.63
C ASN A 363 8.69 -5.46 -30.85
N TYR A 364 8.65 -6.45 -29.95
CA TYR A 364 9.33 -7.73 -30.10
C TYR A 364 8.37 -8.84 -30.57
N GLY A 365 7.08 -8.52 -30.79
CA GLY A 365 6.03 -9.50 -31.08
C GLY A 365 5.55 -10.26 -29.84
N GLY A 366 5.96 -9.85 -28.64
CA GLY A 366 5.50 -10.40 -27.38
C GLY A 366 4.07 -9.97 -27.09
N GLU A 367 3.21 -10.94 -26.79
CA GLU A 367 1.79 -10.72 -26.53
C GLU A 367 1.43 -10.95 -25.06
N TRP A 368 0.58 -10.09 -24.51
CA TRP A 368 0.11 -10.19 -23.13
C TRP A 368 -1.36 -9.85 -22.99
N ILE A 369 -2.08 -10.66 -22.23
CA ILE A 369 -3.49 -10.44 -21.94
C ILE A 369 -3.60 -9.45 -20.77
N ILE A 370 -4.20 -8.30 -21.07
CA ILE A 370 -4.58 -7.29 -20.07
C ILE A 370 -5.82 -7.75 -19.31
N GLU A 371 -6.80 -8.28 -20.03
CA GLU A 371 -8.08 -8.70 -19.46
C GLU A 371 -8.71 -9.79 -20.34
N SER A 372 -9.36 -10.77 -19.73
CA SER A 372 -10.21 -11.72 -20.44
C SER A 372 -11.35 -12.18 -19.53
N CYS A 373 -12.58 -11.89 -19.94
CA CYS A 373 -13.81 -12.19 -19.18
C CYS A 373 -15.04 -12.01 -20.08
N SER A 374 -16.24 -12.26 -19.56
CA SER A 374 -17.45 -11.80 -20.22
C SER A 374 -17.57 -10.28 -20.17
N VAL A 375 -18.19 -9.67 -21.17
CA VAL A 375 -18.42 -8.22 -21.21
C VAL A 375 -19.24 -7.76 -20.01
N LYS A 376 -20.20 -8.56 -19.56
CA LYS A 376 -20.94 -8.31 -18.31
C LYS A 376 -20.00 -8.24 -17.11
N SER A 377 -19.14 -9.24 -16.89
CA SER A 377 -18.17 -9.24 -15.78
C SER A 377 -17.21 -8.05 -15.85
N LEU A 378 -16.79 -7.65 -17.05
CA LEU A 378 -15.96 -6.47 -17.24
C LEU A 378 -16.66 -5.19 -16.76
N LEU A 379 -17.93 -5.00 -17.17
CA LEU A 379 -18.74 -3.85 -16.78
C LEU A 379 -19.02 -3.84 -15.26
N ASP A 380 -19.46 -4.97 -14.71
CA ASP A 380 -19.80 -5.10 -13.29
C ASP A 380 -18.57 -4.85 -12.40
N GLY A 381 -17.42 -5.40 -12.79
CA GLY A 381 -16.15 -5.22 -12.08
C GLY A 381 -15.68 -3.77 -12.05
N ARG A 382 -15.81 -3.03 -13.16
CA ARG A 382 -15.39 -1.62 -13.23
C ARG A 382 -16.36 -0.66 -12.55
N LEU A 383 -17.66 -0.96 -12.57
CA LEU A 383 -18.64 -0.24 -11.75
C LEU A 383 -18.30 -0.39 -10.25
N SER A 384 -17.99 -1.60 -9.79
CA SER A 384 -17.59 -1.86 -8.40
C SER A 384 -16.32 -1.10 -8.01
N GLN A 385 -15.29 -1.11 -8.85
CA GLN A 385 -14.05 -0.37 -8.59
C GLN A 385 -14.24 1.15 -8.57
N SER A 386 -15.08 1.69 -9.45
CA SER A 386 -15.43 3.11 -9.43
C SER A 386 -16.10 3.52 -8.12
N LEU A 387 -17.01 2.68 -7.61
CA LEU A 387 -17.67 2.88 -6.31
C LEU A 387 -16.69 2.78 -5.14
N LEU A 388 -15.76 1.82 -5.17
CA LEU A 388 -14.70 1.69 -4.17
C LEU A 388 -13.78 2.91 -4.16
N GLY A 389 -13.34 3.38 -5.34
CA GLY A 389 -12.55 4.59 -5.47
C GLY A 389 -13.27 5.81 -4.88
N SER A 390 -14.54 6.00 -5.20
CA SER A 390 -15.37 7.07 -4.60
C SER A 390 -15.46 6.96 -3.08
N THR A 391 -15.59 5.73 -2.55
CA THR A 391 -15.66 5.48 -1.11
C THR A 391 -14.33 5.79 -0.42
N HIS A 392 -13.20 5.42 -1.02
CA HIS A 392 -11.87 5.73 -0.50
C HIS A 392 -11.60 7.25 -0.51
N THR A 393 -11.99 7.97 -1.57
CA THR A 393 -11.90 9.44 -1.59
C THR A 393 -12.73 10.08 -0.47
N LYS A 394 -13.95 9.57 -0.23
CA LYS A 394 -14.78 10.02 0.89
C LYS A 394 -14.13 9.73 2.24
N LEU A 395 -13.48 8.57 2.39
CA LEU A 395 -12.77 8.21 3.62
C LEU A 395 -11.60 9.17 3.89
N ASN A 396 -10.75 9.42 2.90
CA ASN A 396 -9.61 10.34 3.05
C ASN A 396 -10.07 11.78 3.37
N LEU A 397 -11.21 12.20 2.80
CA LEU A 397 -11.82 13.48 3.14
C LEU A 397 -12.26 13.53 4.60
N VAL A 398 -12.91 12.47 5.09
CA VAL A 398 -13.34 12.36 6.51
C VAL A 398 -12.14 12.35 7.44
N GLU A 399 -11.06 11.66 7.09
CA GLU A 399 -9.81 11.65 7.88
C GLU A 399 -9.18 13.04 7.97
N THR A 400 -9.17 13.77 6.85
CA THR A 400 -8.65 15.16 6.81
C THR A 400 -9.50 16.10 7.67
N LEU A 401 -10.83 16.00 7.58
CA LEU A 401 -11.75 16.78 8.41
C LEU A 401 -11.61 16.46 9.90
N LEU A 402 -11.40 15.18 10.24
CA LEU A 402 -11.15 14.75 11.62
C LEU A 402 -9.84 15.33 12.16
N ALA A 403 -8.77 15.38 11.36
CA ALA A 403 -7.51 16.01 11.75
C ALA A 403 -7.69 17.52 12.03
N ALA A 404 -8.43 18.23 11.16
CA ALA A 404 -8.73 19.64 11.35
C ALA A 404 -9.55 19.91 12.63
N ALA A 405 -10.59 19.09 12.89
CA ALA A 405 -11.42 19.21 14.09
C ALA A 405 -10.63 18.98 15.38
N LYS A 406 -9.64 18.06 15.37
CA LYS A 406 -8.73 17.85 16.52
C LYS A 406 -7.89 19.08 16.83
N ILE A 407 -7.36 19.74 15.79
CA ILE A 407 -6.57 20.97 15.96
C ILE A 407 -7.45 22.09 16.56
N GLU A 408 -8.67 22.25 16.07
CA GLU A 408 -9.61 23.26 16.60
C GLU A 408 -10.00 22.96 18.06
N GLN A 409 -10.17 21.68 18.41
CA GLN A 409 -10.41 21.25 19.78
C GLN A 409 -9.24 21.61 20.70
N GLU A 410 -7.99 21.35 20.29
CA GLU A 410 -6.79 21.71 21.05
C GLU A 410 -6.67 23.23 21.23
N GLN A 411 -6.93 24.00 20.18
CA GLN A 411 -6.96 25.47 20.26
C GLN A 411 -8.03 25.97 21.23
N THR A 412 -9.22 25.38 21.19
CA THR A 412 -10.32 25.72 22.10
C THR A 412 -9.98 25.38 23.55
N GLN A 413 -9.34 24.23 23.79
CA GLN A 413 -8.85 23.85 25.13
C GLN A 413 -7.79 24.83 25.64
N ASN A 414 -6.85 25.26 24.80
CA ASN A 414 -5.84 26.26 25.16
C ASN A 414 -6.47 27.62 25.49
N ASN A 415 -7.45 28.06 24.70
CA ASN A 415 -8.20 29.30 24.94
C ASN A 415 -9.00 29.23 26.24
N LEU A 416 -9.61 28.08 26.54
CA LEU A 416 -10.33 27.86 27.79
C LEU A 416 -9.38 27.97 28.99
N MET A 417 -8.23 27.30 28.94
CA MET A 417 -7.20 27.37 29.99
C MET A 417 -6.70 28.80 30.21
N PHE A 418 -6.50 29.57 29.13
CA PHE A 418 -6.14 30.98 29.23
C PHE A 418 -7.25 31.81 29.89
N THR A 419 -8.49 31.60 29.49
CA THR A 419 -9.66 32.31 30.05
C THR A 419 -9.85 31.98 31.54
N GLU A 420 -9.67 30.73 31.94
CA GLU A 420 -9.69 30.31 33.35
C GLU A 420 -8.61 31.02 34.18
N THR A 421 -7.40 31.14 33.62
CA THR A 421 -6.30 31.86 34.27
C THR A 421 -6.64 33.35 34.47
N GLN A 422 -7.16 34.02 33.44
CA GLN A 422 -7.60 35.42 33.53
C GLN A 422 -8.74 35.61 34.54
N LEU A 423 -9.67 34.66 34.61
CA LEU A 423 -10.75 34.70 35.59
C LEU A 423 -10.19 34.63 37.01
N GLN A 424 -9.22 33.75 37.26
CA GLN A 424 -8.58 33.62 38.57
C GLN A 424 -7.80 34.89 38.95
N GLU A 425 -7.10 35.52 38.01
CA GLU A 425 -6.45 36.83 38.23
C GLU A 425 -7.46 37.93 38.58
N THR A 426 -8.58 37.99 37.85
CA THR A 426 -9.64 38.96 38.07
C THR A 426 -10.29 38.75 39.44
N GLN A 427 -10.54 37.50 39.86
CA GLN A 427 -11.04 37.18 41.20
C GLN A 427 -10.07 37.64 42.29
N ASN A 428 -8.76 37.43 42.11
CA ASN A 428 -7.73 37.88 43.05
C ASN A 428 -7.67 39.42 43.15
N GLN A 429 -7.82 40.12 42.03
CA GLN A 429 -7.90 41.59 42.03
C GLN A 429 -9.14 42.08 42.76
N LEU A 430 -10.32 41.48 42.50
CA LEU A 430 -11.56 41.82 43.18
C LEU A 430 -11.43 41.70 44.70
N LEU A 431 -10.81 40.63 45.18
CA LEU A 431 -10.57 40.41 46.61
C LEU A 431 -9.68 41.51 47.22
N ARG A 432 -8.62 41.94 46.49
CA ARG A 432 -7.75 43.04 46.92
C ARG A 432 -8.50 44.36 46.98
N THR A 433 -9.31 44.66 45.96
CA THR A 433 -10.11 45.89 45.92
C THR A 433 -11.16 45.92 47.04
N GLN A 434 -11.82 44.78 47.32
CA GLN A 434 -12.74 44.67 48.45
C GLN A 434 -12.04 44.96 49.78
N LYS A 435 -10.83 44.43 49.98
CA LYS A 435 -10.03 44.71 51.18
C LYS A 435 -9.68 46.20 51.30
N GLN A 436 -9.20 46.81 50.22
CA GLN A 436 -8.90 48.25 50.20
C GLN A 436 -10.13 49.10 50.50
N LEU A 437 -11.31 48.72 49.99
CA LEU A 437 -12.55 49.42 50.28
C LEU A 437 -12.89 49.36 51.77
N GLN A 438 -12.71 48.20 52.40
CA GLN A 438 -12.95 48.02 53.84
C GLN A 438 -11.96 48.85 54.69
N ASP A 439 -10.69 48.88 54.30
CA ASP A 439 -9.66 49.71 54.95
C ASP A 439 -10.02 51.21 54.83
N THR A 440 -10.38 51.65 53.62
CA THR A 440 -10.79 53.04 53.34
C THR A 440 -12.04 53.43 54.14
N GLN A 441 -13.03 52.53 54.25
CA GLN A 441 -14.22 52.77 55.08
C GLN A 441 -13.85 52.96 56.55
N SER A 442 -12.90 52.16 57.06
CA SER A 442 -12.43 52.27 58.44
C SER A 442 -11.69 53.59 58.69
N GLU A 443 -10.86 54.02 57.75
CA GLU A 443 -10.22 55.33 57.79
C GLU A 443 -11.23 56.48 57.75
N LEU A 444 -12.27 56.39 56.90
CA LEU A 444 -13.31 57.41 56.81
C LEU A 444 -14.03 57.59 58.14
N ILE A 445 -14.36 56.51 58.84
CA ILE A 445 -14.98 56.55 60.17
C ILE A 445 -14.05 57.26 61.17
N SER A 446 -12.75 56.95 61.14
CA SER A 446 -11.74 57.61 61.99
C SER A 446 -11.68 59.12 61.72
N VAL A 447 -11.61 59.52 60.45
CA VAL A 447 -11.57 60.93 60.05
C VAL A 447 -12.85 61.67 60.43
N GLN A 448 -14.03 61.06 60.25
CA GLN A 448 -15.30 61.62 60.71
C GLN A 448 -15.29 61.86 62.22
N THR A 449 -14.80 60.90 63.01
CA THR A 449 -14.67 61.03 64.47
C THR A 449 -13.72 62.18 64.85
N GLN A 450 -12.58 62.30 64.16
CA GLN A 450 -11.64 63.41 64.38
C GLN A 450 -12.24 64.77 64.00
N LEU A 451 -13.03 64.81 62.92
CA LEU A 451 -13.71 66.03 62.47
C LEU A 451 -14.73 66.48 63.51
N GLU A 452 -15.56 65.58 64.04
CA GLU A 452 -16.50 65.88 65.13
C GLU A 452 -15.78 66.44 66.36
N HIS A 453 -14.68 65.80 66.78
CA HIS A 453 -13.86 66.27 67.88
C HIS A 453 -13.28 67.68 67.62
N THR A 454 -12.81 67.94 66.39
CA THR A 454 -12.26 69.24 66.00
C THR A 454 -13.33 70.31 65.94
N GLN A 455 -14.53 70.00 65.45
CA GLN A 455 -15.68 70.89 65.45
C GLN A 455 -16.09 71.27 66.88
N HIS A 456 -16.14 70.30 67.80
CA HIS A 456 -16.35 70.56 69.22
C HIS A 456 -15.27 71.50 69.80
N ARG A 457 -14.00 71.27 69.47
CA ARG A 457 -12.89 72.13 69.89
C ARG A 457 -13.02 73.55 69.34
N LEU A 458 -13.38 73.70 68.07
CA LEU A 458 -13.59 74.98 67.43
C LEU A 458 -14.74 75.75 68.07
N ALA A 459 -15.84 75.07 68.40
CA ALA A 459 -16.96 75.69 69.12
C ALA A 459 -16.52 76.21 70.50
N ASN A 460 -15.71 75.45 71.23
CA ASN A 460 -15.14 75.88 72.50
C ASN A 460 -14.23 77.11 72.34
N VAL A 461 -13.32 77.09 71.38
CA VAL A 461 -12.41 78.23 71.11
C VAL A 461 -13.17 79.47 70.69
N LYS A 462 -14.20 79.36 69.84
CA LYS A 462 -15.06 80.50 69.48
C LYS A 462 -15.72 81.12 70.71
N LYS A 463 -16.22 80.28 71.63
CA LYS A 463 -16.82 80.73 72.89
C LYS A 463 -15.80 81.46 73.79
N GLU A 464 -14.54 81.00 73.81
CA GLU A 464 -13.46 81.70 74.52
C GLU A 464 -13.05 83.01 73.84
N GLN A 465 -13.01 83.03 72.50
CA GLN A 465 -12.72 84.22 71.72
C GLN A 465 -13.80 85.28 71.95
N GLU A 466 -15.07 84.90 71.94
CA GLU A 466 -16.19 85.80 72.20
C GLU A 466 -16.14 86.36 73.63
N ARG A 467 -15.82 85.53 74.63
CA ARG A 467 -15.54 85.99 76.01
C ARG A 467 -14.38 87.00 76.04
N SER A 468 -13.30 86.74 75.32
CA SER A 468 -12.14 87.62 75.26
C SER A 468 -12.46 88.93 74.54
N HIS A 469 -13.20 88.88 73.44
CA HIS A 469 -13.63 90.04 72.68
C HIS A 469 -14.59 90.93 73.49
N ASN A 470 -15.57 90.33 74.17
CA ASN A 470 -16.44 91.05 75.09
C ASN A 470 -15.65 91.72 76.23
N ARG A 471 -14.58 91.09 76.71
CA ARG A 471 -13.68 91.67 77.71
C ARG A 471 -12.86 92.84 77.16
N VAL A 472 -12.41 92.78 75.90
CA VAL A 472 -11.74 93.90 75.21
C VAL A 472 -12.70 95.05 74.97
N LEU A 473 -13.92 94.80 74.47
CA LEU A 473 -14.95 95.83 74.31
C LEU A 473 -15.32 96.48 75.65
N ALA A 474 -15.40 95.70 76.73
CA ALA A 474 -15.59 96.24 78.08
C ALA A 474 -14.40 97.10 78.54
N MET A 475 -13.17 96.76 78.15
CA MET A 475 -11.99 97.61 78.36
C MET A 475 -12.04 98.90 77.53
N GLU A 476 -12.36 98.83 76.23
CA GLU A 476 -12.36 99.98 75.31
C GLU A 476 -13.51 100.96 75.55
N SER A 477 -14.63 100.47 76.09
CA SER A 477 -15.77 101.27 76.54
C SER A 477 -15.58 101.87 77.94
N SER A 478 -14.52 101.49 78.65
CA SER A 478 -14.22 102.04 79.97
C SER A 478 -13.91 103.54 79.89
N LYS A 479 -14.32 104.28 80.92
CA LYS A 479 -14.11 105.74 81.03
C LYS A 479 -12.64 106.13 80.82
N PHE A 480 -11.72 105.28 81.28
CA PHE A 480 -10.28 105.48 81.10
C PHE A 480 -9.87 105.45 79.62
N TRP A 481 -10.34 104.47 78.85
CA TRP A 481 -9.99 104.33 77.43
C TRP A 481 -10.64 105.40 76.55
N GLN A 482 -11.86 105.83 76.88
CA GLN A 482 -12.54 106.93 76.20
C GLN A 482 -11.87 108.28 76.48
N LEU A 483 -11.49 108.55 77.73
CA LEU A 483 -10.68 109.73 78.10
C LEU A 483 -9.34 109.75 77.36
N ARG A 484 -8.66 108.60 77.30
CA ARG A 484 -7.41 108.44 76.55
C ARG A 484 -7.60 108.75 75.06
N THR A 485 -8.64 108.20 74.44
CA THR A 485 -8.93 108.40 73.01
C THR A 485 -9.36 109.84 72.68
N ALA A 486 -10.17 110.46 73.54
CA ALA A 486 -10.57 111.87 73.40
C ALA A 486 -9.37 112.82 73.56
N TRP A 487 -8.47 112.54 74.51
CA TRP A 487 -7.25 113.29 74.70
C TRP A 487 -6.34 113.26 73.46
N PHE A 488 -6.16 112.09 72.83
CA PHE A 488 -5.40 111.97 71.58
C PHE A 488 -6.06 112.72 70.40
N LYS A 489 -7.40 112.78 70.33
CA LYS A 489 -8.12 113.54 69.28
C LYS A 489 -7.99 115.07 69.45
N VAL A 490 -8.10 115.58 70.68
CA VAL A 490 -7.90 117.01 70.97
C VAL A 490 -6.45 117.40 70.66
N ARG A 491 -5.49 116.55 71.02
CA ARG A 491 -4.06 116.80 70.74
C ARG A 491 -3.77 116.88 69.24
N ARG A 492 -4.47 116.10 68.40
CA ARG A 492 -4.32 116.13 66.92
C ARG A 492 -4.91 117.39 66.26
N ALA A 493 -5.95 118.00 66.82
CA ALA A 493 -6.68 119.11 66.19
C ALA A 493 -6.00 120.48 66.33
N PHE A 494 -5.15 120.68 67.33
CA PHE A 494 -4.47 121.96 67.61
C PHE A 494 -3.07 122.09 66.99
N GLY A 495 -2.68 121.20 66.06
CA GLY A 495 -1.41 121.32 65.34
C GLY A 495 -0.15 121.16 66.20
N LEU A 496 -0.28 120.84 67.49
CA LEU A 496 0.81 120.42 68.37
C LEU A 496 1.16 118.95 68.05
N ALA A 497 1.60 118.69 66.82
CA ALA A 497 2.19 117.43 66.45
C ALA A 497 3.65 117.42 66.96
N GLY A 498 3.82 117.13 68.25
CA GLY A 498 5.09 116.68 68.80
C GLY A 498 4.97 115.19 69.11
N GLU A 499 5.58 114.38 68.23
CA GLU A 499 5.86 112.93 68.25
C GLU A 499 4.75 111.95 68.69
#